data_AF-A0A7V9L5W0-F1
#
_entry.id   AF-A0A7V9L5W0-F1
#
_cell.length_a   1.000
_cell.length_b   1.000
_cell.length_c   1.000
_cell.angle_alpha   90.00
_cell.angle_beta   90.00
_cell.angle_gamma   90.00
#
_symmetry.space_group_name_H-M   'P 1'
#
loop_
_entity.id
_entity.type
_entity.pdbx_description
1 polymer ?
#
loop_
_entity_poly.entity_id
_entity_poly.type
_entity_poly.pdbx_seq_one_letter_code
_entity_poly.pdbx_strand_id
1 'polypeptide(L)'
;MGLTVTYSSASEFVTEYVENLAAGGLFVAGKVDLDMLREIDVSIVAPGLPELKIRARPVYVVDPNTARATGRPLGTGMEITTKPPGFDDALRAHLMKLGKRREVAVMVGDVPGAARFGDAGFKLIPLEPLESIAFALSDALVPVIALIVPSGQLEAYTSVAREAGTMIAVYSPNRPVDVEDIVTSLDRVLAR
;
A
#
# COMPACT_ATOMS: atom_id res chain seq x y z
N MET A 1 -6.52 -26.85 -0.55
CA MET A 1 -5.25 -26.21 -0.91
C MET A 1 -5.57 -24.73 -1.09
N GLY A 2 -5.01 -23.85 -0.27
CA GLY A 2 -5.32 -22.42 -0.33
C GLY A 2 -4.34 -21.70 -1.26
N LEU A 3 -4.83 -20.66 -1.93
CA LEU A 3 -4.03 -19.77 -2.78
C LEU A 3 -3.85 -18.42 -2.05
N THR A 4 -2.66 -17.84 -2.11
CA THR A 4 -2.43 -16.49 -1.58
C THR A 4 -2.05 -15.55 -2.72
N VAL A 5 -2.75 -14.42 -2.81
CA VAL A 5 -2.48 -13.33 -3.74
C VAL A 5 -1.95 -12.16 -2.94
N THR A 6 -0.71 -11.79 -3.19
CA THR A 6 -0.02 -10.71 -2.48
C THR A 6 0.24 -9.56 -3.43
N TYR A 7 -0.25 -8.38 -3.09
CA TYR A 7 0.11 -7.13 -3.75
C TYR A 7 1.29 -6.51 -3.00
N SER A 8 2.30 -6.09 -3.76
CA SER A 8 3.52 -5.51 -3.19
C SER A 8 3.35 -4.03 -2.87
N SER A 9 2.41 -3.35 -3.53
CA SER A 9 2.14 -1.92 -3.35
C SER A 9 0.64 -1.59 -3.38
N ALA A 10 0.31 -0.43 -2.81
CA ALA A 10 -1.02 0.17 -2.89
C ALA A 10 -1.46 0.43 -4.33
N SER A 11 -0.53 0.78 -5.23
CA SER A 11 -0.86 1.02 -6.64
C SER A 11 -1.26 -0.26 -7.37
N GLU A 12 -0.55 -1.35 -7.10
CA GLU A 12 -0.87 -2.67 -7.65
C GLU A 12 -2.25 -3.13 -7.17
N PHE A 13 -2.51 -3.01 -5.86
CA PHE A 13 -3.82 -3.34 -5.28
C PHE A 13 -4.97 -2.49 -5.87
N VAL A 14 -4.78 -1.17 -6.03
CA VAL A 14 -5.81 -0.29 -6.59
C VAL A 14 -6.11 -0.65 -8.05
N THR A 15 -5.09 -1.00 -8.83
CA THR A 15 -5.26 -1.42 -10.22
C THR A 15 -6.12 -2.68 -10.28
N GLU A 16 -5.77 -3.69 -9.49
CA GLU A 16 -6.54 -4.94 -9.41
C GLU A 16 -7.95 -4.73 -8.86
N TYR A 17 -8.14 -3.77 -7.94
CA TYR A 17 -9.47 -3.40 -7.47
C TYR A 17 -10.35 -2.87 -8.60
N VAL A 18 -9.83 -1.92 -9.38
CA VAL A 18 -10.55 -1.27 -10.48
C VAL A 18 -10.85 -2.27 -11.60
N GLU A 19 -9.89 -3.12 -11.94
CA GLU A 19 -10.02 -4.04 -13.06
C GLU A 19 -10.87 -5.27 -12.73
N ASN A 20 -10.80 -5.78 -11.49
CA ASN A 20 -11.35 -7.10 -11.15
C ASN A 20 -12.19 -7.08 -9.86
N LEU A 21 -11.64 -6.68 -8.70
CA LEU A 21 -12.32 -6.87 -7.40
C LEU A 21 -13.66 -6.13 -7.31
N ALA A 22 -13.76 -4.93 -7.88
CA ALA A 22 -14.99 -4.14 -7.89
C ALA A 22 -16.15 -4.84 -8.62
N ALA A 23 -15.83 -5.69 -9.60
CA ALA A 23 -16.80 -6.50 -10.35
C ALA A 23 -17.00 -7.91 -9.75
N GLY A 24 -16.41 -8.20 -8.58
CA GLY A 24 -16.44 -9.54 -7.98
C GLY A 24 -15.49 -10.55 -8.64
N GLY A 25 -14.50 -10.07 -9.40
CA GLY A 25 -13.45 -10.88 -9.98
C GLY A 25 -12.12 -10.78 -9.21
N LEU A 26 -11.17 -11.64 -9.56
CA LEU A 26 -9.78 -11.58 -9.10
C LEU A 26 -8.88 -12.17 -10.18
N PHE A 27 -7.78 -11.53 -10.50
CA PHE A 27 -6.76 -12.08 -11.40
C PHE A 27 -5.54 -12.56 -10.63
N VAL A 28 -5.10 -13.78 -10.92
CA VAL A 28 -3.93 -14.41 -10.29
C VAL A 28 -2.86 -14.62 -11.34
N ALA A 29 -1.87 -13.73 -11.35
CA ALA A 29 -0.73 -13.83 -12.25
C ALA A 29 0.10 -15.11 -11.98
N GLY A 30 0.62 -15.71 -13.05
CA GLY A 30 1.53 -16.86 -12.98
C GLY A 30 0.88 -18.20 -12.62
N LYS A 31 -0.42 -18.23 -12.29
CA LYS A 31 -1.17 -19.47 -12.04
C LYS A 31 -2.00 -19.82 -13.25
N VAL A 32 -1.71 -20.94 -13.91
CA VAL A 32 -2.40 -21.41 -15.12
C VAL A 32 -2.86 -22.86 -15.03
N ASP A 33 -2.52 -23.52 -13.93
CA ASP A 33 -2.73 -24.93 -13.65
C ASP A 33 -3.82 -25.15 -12.58
N LEU A 34 -4.73 -24.19 -12.42
CA LEU A 34 -5.85 -24.31 -11.49
C LEU A 34 -6.98 -25.15 -12.10
N ASP A 35 -7.56 -26.05 -11.29
CA ASP A 35 -8.74 -26.82 -11.66
C ASP A 35 -9.90 -25.87 -12.00
N MET A 36 -10.28 -25.81 -13.28
CA MET A 36 -11.36 -24.93 -13.75
C MET A 36 -12.66 -25.23 -13.01
N LEU A 37 -13.42 -24.17 -12.66
CA LEU A 37 -14.72 -24.23 -11.97
C LEU A 37 -14.71 -24.81 -10.56
N ARG A 38 -13.57 -25.34 -10.08
CA ARG A 38 -13.44 -25.81 -8.70
C ARG A 38 -13.22 -24.62 -7.78
N GLU A 39 -14.05 -24.52 -6.74
CA GLU A 39 -13.85 -23.51 -5.71
C GLU A 39 -12.58 -23.79 -4.90
N ILE A 40 -11.81 -22.74 -4.69
CA ILE A 40 -10.62 -22.74 -3.84
C ILE A 40 -10.68 -21.59 -2.85
N ASP A 41 -10.04 -21.78 -1.71
CA ASP A 41 -9.88 -20.72 -0.71
C ASP A 41 -8.74 -19.80 -1.17
N VAL A 42 -8.99 -18.49 -1.17
CA VAL A 42 -8.03 -17.47 -1.58
C VAL A 42 -7.83 -16.45 -0.46
N SER A 43 -6.58 -16.22 -0.10
CA SER A 43 -6.15 -15.15 0.80
C SER A 43 -5.64 -13.97 -0.02
N ILE A 44 -6.21 -12.79 0.19
CA ILE A 44 -5.77 -11.52 -0.38
C ILE A 44 -4.94 -10.77 0.66
N VAL A 45 -3.72 -10.40 0.30
CA VAL A 45 -2.79 -9.65 1.15
C VAL A 45 -2.35 -8.38 0.41
N ALA A 46 -2.51 -7.22 1.04
CA ALA A 46 -2.06 -5.93 0.50
C ALA A 46 -1.47 -5.05 1.62
N PRO A 47 -0.58 -4.08 1.32
CA PRO A 47 0.05 -3.25 2.34
C PRO A 47 -0.97 -2.43 3.15
N GLY A 48 -1.09 -2.72 4.44
CA GLY A 48 -2.01 -2.03 5.34
C GLY A 48 -3.49 -2.42 5.18
N LEU A 49 -3.77 -3.52 4.48
CA LEU A 49 -5.05 -4.21 4.44
C LEU A 49 -4.94 -5.49 5.29
N PRO A 50 -5.85 -5.77 6.23
CA PRO A 50 -5.91 -7.07 6.89
C PRO A 50 -6.07 -8.20 5.86
N GLU A 51 -5.50 -9.37 6.12
CA GLU A 51 -5.68 -10.53 5.23
C GLU A 51 -7.19 -10.81 5.05
N LEU A 52 -7.65 -10.77 3.80
CA LEU A 52 -9.04 -11.08 3.45
C LEU A 52 -9.12 -12.48 2.88
N LYS A 53 -9.97 -13.33 3.46
CA LYS A 53 -10.18 -14.71 3.00
C LYS A 53 -11.50 -14.82 2.26
N ILE A 54 -11.45 -15.30 1.03
CA ILE A 54 -12.62 -15.51 0.17
C ILE A 54 -12.62 -16.92 -0.40
N ARG A 55 -13.73 -17.33 -1.00
CA ARG A 55 -13.76 -18.48 -1.91
C ARG A 55 -14.00 -17.98 -3.33
N ALA A 56 -13.25 -18.53 -4.26
CA ALA A 56 -13.32 -18.15 -5.66
C ALA A 56 -13.15 -19.36 -6.56
N ARG A 57 -13.67 -19.29 -7.78
CA ARG A 57 -13.52 -20.33 -8.80
C ARG A 57 -12.79 -19.79 -10.02
N PRO A 58 -11.82 -20.52 -10.59
CA PRO A 58 -11.25 -20.19 -11.89
C PRO A 58 -12.33 -20.21 -12.97
N VAL A 59 -12.46 -19.10 -13.72
CA VAL A 59 -13.44 -18.94 -14.80
C VAL A 59 -12.80 -18.71 -16.17
N TYR A 60 -11.56 -18.22 -16.22
CA TYR A 60 -10.76 -18.17 -17.45
C TYR A 60 -9.26 -18.28 -17.16
N VAL A 61 -8.49 -18.78 -18.13
CA VAL A 61 -7.02 -18.84 -18.06
C VAL A 61 -6.44 -18.01 -19.21
N VAL A 62 -5.48 -17.16 -18.89
CA VAL A 62 -4.60 -16.49 -19.86
C VAL A 62 -3.34 -17.33 -19.99
N ASP A 63 -3.35 -18.21 -20.99
CA ASP A 63 -2.23 -19.08 -21.31
C ASP A 63 -1.09 -18.30 -22.01
N PRO A 64 0.10 -18.92 -22.25
CA PRO A 64 1.21 -18.24 -22.91
C PRO A 64 0.89 -17.67 -24.30
N ASN A 65 -0.02 -18.31 -25.06
CA ASN A 65 -0.38 -17.85 -26.40
C ASN A 65 -1.28 -16.63 -26.34
N THR A 66 -2.29 -16.66 -25.47
CA THR A 66 -3.21 -15.56 -25.19
C THR A 66 -2.48 -14.37 -24.62
N ALA A 67 -1.55 -14.59 -23.68
CA ALA A 67 -0.70 -13.55 -23.11
C ALA A 67 0.09 -12.82 -24.20
N ARG A 68 0.74 -13.57 -25.10
CA ARG A 68 1.48 -12.97 -26.24
C ARG A 68 0.56 -12.23 -27.22
N ALA A 69 -0.62 -12.77 -27.50
CA ALA A 69 -1.54 -12.18 -28.46
C ALA A 69 -2.23 -10.90 -27.94
N THR A 70 -2.49 -10.83 -26.64
CA THR A 70 -3.27 -9.74 -26.03
C THR A 70 -2.43 -8.74 -25.23
N GLY A 71 -1.16 -9.07 -24.95
CA GLY A 71 -0.31 -8.30 -24.05
C GLY A 71 -0.70 -8.44 -22.57
N ARG A 72 -1.69 -9.28 -22.23
CA ARG A 72 -2.10 -9.52 -20.85
C ARG A 72 -1.09 -10.40 -20.12
N PRO A 73 -0.91 -10.23 -18.80
CA PRO A 73 -0.09 -11.15 -18.01
C PRO A 73 -0.66 -12.56 -18.06
N LEU A 74 0.22 -13.55 -18.10
CA LEU A 74 -0.14 -14.96 -17.96
C LEU A 74 -0.72 -15.21 -16.56
N GLY A 75 -1.82 -15.94 -16.46
CA GLY A 75 -2.49 -16.18 -15.18
C GLY A 75 -3.91 -16.70 -15.29
N THR A 76 -4.66 -16.65 -14.20
CA THR A 76 -6.04 -17.15 -14.11
C THR A 76 -6.95 -16.05 -13.60
N GLY A 77 -8.05 -15.82 -14.31
CA GLY A 77 -9.16 -15.03 -13.81
C GLY A 77 -10.13 -15.88 -13.01
N MET A 78 -10.50 -15.36 -11.86
CA MET A 78 -11.35 -16.00 -10.88
C MET A 78 -12.60 -15.17 -10.64
N GLU A 79 -13.71 -15.85 -10.41
CA GLU A 79 -14.95 -15.26 -9.90
C GLU A 79 -15.02 -15.52 -8.39
N ILE A 80 -15.26 -14.46 -7.61
CA ILE A 80 -15.45 -14.57 -6.16
C ILE A 80 -16.84 -15.13 -5.89
N THR A 81 -16.92 -16.37 -5.41
CA THR A 81 -18.19 -17.05 -5.13
C THR A 81 -18.69 -16.81 -3.72
N THR A 82 -17.80 -16.61 -2.75
CA THR A 82 -18.16 -16.35 -1.35
C THR A 82 -17.25 -15.29 -0.73
N LYS A 83 -17.87 -14.30 -0.10
CA LYS A 83 -17.21 -13.24 0.68
C LYS A 83 -17.56 -13.37 2.17
N PRO A 84 -16.62 -13.13 3.10
CA PRO A 84 -16.97 -13.03 4.51
C PRO A 84 -17.76 -11.74 4.81
N PRO A 85 -18.55 -11.70 5.89
CA PRO A 85 -19.21 -10.46 6.32
C PRO A 85 -18.19 -9.32 6.52
N GLY A 86 -18.55 -8.11 6.08
CA GLY A 86 -17.68 -6.93 6.18
C GLY A 86 -16.56 -6.86 5.14
N PHE A 87 -16.46 -7.81 4.20
CA PHE A 87 -15.43 -7.79 3.15
C PHE A 87 -15.46 -6.51 2.30
N ASP A 88 -16.63 -6.15 1.77
CA ASP A 88 -16.76 -4.97 0.90
C ASP A 88 -16.53 -3.66 1.68
N ASP A 89 -16.92 -3.63 2.96
CA ASP A 89 -16.65 -2.49 3.84
C ASP A 89 -15.16 -2.35 4.18
N ALA A 90 -14.46 -3.48 4.40
CA ALA A 90 -13.02 -3.49 4.62
C ALA A 90 -12.26 -2.99 3.37
N LEU A 91 -12.66 -3.44 2.17
CA LEU A 91 -12.11 -2.94 0.90
C LEU A 91 -12.37 -1.43 0.75
N ARG A 92 -13.61 -0.98 0.95
CA ARG A 92 -13.97 0.44 0.83
C ARG A 92 -13.19 1.30 1.82
N ALA A 93 -13.11 0.89 3.09
CA ALA A 93 -12.37 1.60 4.11
C ALA A 93 -10.88 1.70 3.77
N HIS A 94 -10.31 0.62 3.22
CA HIS A 94 -8.92 0.61 2.76
C HIS A 94 -8.70 1.54 1.56
N LEU A 95 -9.61 1.57 0.58
CA LEU A 95 -9.51 2.50 -0.55
C LEU A 95 -9.63 3.96 -0.12
N MET A 96 -10.55 4.28 0.79
CA MET A 96 -10.64 5.63 1.37
C MET A 96 -9.35 6.04 2.07
N LYS A 97 -8.75 5.10 2.82
CA LYS A 97 -7.45 5.29 3.48
C LYS A 97 -6.34 5.55 2.47
N LEU A 98 -6.24 4.77 1.40
CA LEU A 98 -5.26 5.00 0.32
C LEU A 98 -5.48 6.35 -0.37
N GLY A 99 -6.74 6.76 -0.56
CA GLY A 99 -7.09 8.09 -1.06
C GLY A 99 -6.49 9.19 -0.21
N LYS A 100 -6.72 9.16 1.11
CA LYS A 100 -6.13 10.11 2.07
C LYS A 100 -4.60 10.11 2.04
N ARG A 101 -3.96 8.93 1.97
CA ARG A 101 -2.48 8.84 1.91
C ARG A 101 -1.89 9.53 0.68
N ARG A 102 -2.61 9.54 -0.46
CA ARG A 102 -2.18 10.23 -1.69
C ARG A 102 -2.29 11.76 -1.61
N GLU A 103 -3.06 12.29 -0.68
CA GLU A 103 -3.24 13.74 -0.49
C GLU A 103 -2.13 14.36 0.34
N VAL A 104 -1.33 13.54 1.03
CA VAL A 104 -0.24 13.97 1.90
C VAL A 104 1.10 13.41 1.44
N ALA A 105 2.18 13.98 1.99
CA ALA A 105 3.54 13.50 1.78
C ALA A 105 4.25 13.14 3.09
N VAL A 106 5.26 12.31 2.93
CA VAL A 106 6.26 11.99 3.95
C VAL A 106 7.62 12.37 3.38
N MET A 107 8.38 13.19 4.10
CA MET A 107 9.78 13.48 3.75
C MET A 107 10.65 12.36 4.30
N VAL A 108 11.45 11.71 3.46
CA VAL A 108 12.18 10.49 3.81
C VAL A 108 13.67 10.65 3.49
N GLY A 109 14.51 10.45 4.49
CA GLY A 109 15.97 10.42 4.35
C GLY A 109 16.46 9.04 3.92
N ASP A 110 17.78 8.86 3.95
CA ASP A 110 18.40 7.55 3.70
C ASP A 110 18.20 6.62 4.90
N VAL A 111 17.06 5.92 4.93
CA VAL A 111 16.67 5.03 6.02
C VAL A 111 16.28 3.64 5.50
N PRO A 112 16.53 2.57 6.27
CA PRO A 112 16.10 1.23 5.89
C PRO A 112 14.59 1.14 5.67
N GLY A 113 14.20 0.62 4.51
CA GLY A 113 12.79 0.41 4.17
C GLY A 113 12.04 1.67 3.69
N ALA A 114 12.73 2.76 3.34
CA ALA A 114 12.11 3.99 2.82
C ALA A 114 11.06 3.75 1.72
N ALA A 115 11.33 2.85 0.77
CA ALA A 115 10.41 2.54 -0.33
C ALA A 115 9.03 2.04 0.15
N ARG A 116 8.96 1.39 1.32
CA ARG A 116 7.73 0.82 1.87
C ARG A 116 6.68 1.88 2.24
N PHE A 117 7.08 3.13 2.48
CA PHE A 117 6.12 4.23 2.65
C PHE A 117 5.40 4.54 1.33
N GLY A 118 6.11 4.47 0.21
CA GLY A 118 5.54 4.61 -1.13
C GLY A 118 4.66 3.41 -1.48
N ASP A 119 5.10 2.19 -1.13
CA ASP A 119 4.30 0.97 -1.29
C ASP A 119 3.02 1.02 -0.44
N ALA A 120 3.04 1.70 0.71
CA ALA A 120 1.84 1.96 1.51
C ALA A 120 0.93 3.05 0.88
N GLY A 121 1.37 3.76 -0.15
CA GLY A 121 0.57 4.75 -0.88
C GLY A 121 0.78 6.21 -0.47
N PHE A 122 1.80 6.52 0.33
CA PHE A 122 2.20 7.90 0.61
C PHE A 122 3.01 8.48 -0.56
N LYS A 123 2.92 9.80 -0.77
CA LYS A 123 3.89 10.51 -1.60
C LYS A 123 5.21 10.64 -0.84
N LEU A 124 6.32 10.27 -1.48
CA LEU A 124 7.65 10.40 -0.90
C LEU A 124 8.32 11.65 -1.44
N ILE A 125 8.80 12.50 -0.53
CA ILE A 125 9.64 13.64 -0.85
C ILE A 125 11.02 13.36 -0.24
N PRO A 126 12.13 13.65 -0.94
CA PRO A 126 13.45 13.55 -0.32
C PRO A 126 13.53 14.40 0.94
N LEU A 127 14.19 13.90 1.98
CA LEU A 127 14.46 14.70 3.18
C LEU A 127 15.43 15.82 2.83
N GLU A 128 15.01 17.06 3.09
CA GLU A 128 15.83 18.24 2.93
C GLU A 128 16.86 18.36 4.06
N PRO A 129 18.00 19.05 3.83
CA PRO A 129 18.93 19.39 4.89
C PRO A 129 18.25 20.13 6.04
N LEU A 130 18.78 19.95 7.25
CA LEU A 130 18.17 20.44 8.49
C LEU A 130 17.85 21.94 8.44
N GLU A 131 18.76 22.74 7.88
CA GLU A 131 18.65 24.19 7.70
C GLU A 131 17.54 24.61 6.72
N SER A 132 17.12 23.72 5.83
CA SER A 132 16.12 23.98 4.78
C SER A 132 14.74 23.42 5.12
N ILE A 133 14.61 22.59 6.16
CA ILE A 133 13.36 21.89 6.50
C ILE A 133 12.21 22.86 6.72
N ALA A 134 12.40 23.93 7.50
CA ALA A 134 11.31 24.87 7.79
C ALA A 134 10.74 25.52 6.52
N PHE A 135 11.61 25.85 5.56
CA PHE A 135 11.22 26.37 4.26
C PHE A 135 10.49 25.31 3.44
N ALA A 136 11.06 24.12 3.32
CA ALA A 136 10.50 23.02 2.56
C ALA A 136 9.11 22.59 3.04
N LEU A 137 8.88 22.62 4.35
CA LEU A 137 7.58 22.36 4.96
C LEU A 137 6.54 23.43 4.64
N SER A 138 6.97 24.68 4.51
CA SER A 138 6.09 25.83 4.23
C SER A 138 5.74 25.96 2.75
N ASP A 139 6.65 25.54 1.86
CA ASP A 139 6.52 25.64 0.40
C ASP A 139 6.00 24.34 -0.26
N ALA A 140 5.73 23.30 0.53
CA ALA A 140 5.32 22.01 0.00
C ALA A 140 3.98 22.08 -0.76
N LEU A 141 3.99 21.61 -2.01
CA LEU A 141 2.78 21.51 -2.85
C LEU A 141 1.70 20.60 -2.26
N VAL A 142 2.09 19.67 -1.39
CA VAL A 142 1.20 18.79 -0.64
C VAL A 142 1.58 18.82 0.84
N PRO A 143 0.61 18.71 1.77
CA PRO A 143 0.90 18.72 3.20
C PRO A 143 1.87 17.59 3.58
N VAL A 144 2.99 17.95 4.19
CA VAL A 144 3.94 16.98 4.78
C VAL A 144 3.48 16.67 6.20
N ILE A 145 3.19 15.39 6.47
CA ILE A 145 2.68 14.95 7.78
C ILE A 145 3.74 14.30 8.66
N ALA A 146 4.87 13.90 8.07
CA ALA A 146 5.97 13.29 8.80
C ALA A 146 7.33 13.47 8.14
N LEU A 147 8.36 13.48 8.98
CA LEU A 147 9.77 13.36 8.60
C LEU A 147 10.28 11.99 9.04
N ILE A 148 10.87 11.24 8.12
CA ILE A 148 11.51 9.95 8.41
C ILE A 148 13.01 10.15 8.24
N VAL A 149 13.73 10.14 9.35
CA VAL A 149 15.13 10.58 9.41
C VAL A 149 16.01 9.45 9.94
N PRO A 150 17.33 9.44 9.64
CA PRO A 150 18.26 8.50 10.25
C PRO A 150 18.32 8.65 11.78
N SER A 151 18.58 7.56 12.50
CA SER A 151 18.51 7.53 13.97
C SER A 151 19.44 8.52 14.66
N GLY A 152 20.63 8.76 14.07
CA GLY A 152 21.58 9.76 14.56
C GLY A 152 21.13 11.21 14.37
N GLN A 153 20.04 11.46 13.65
CA GLN A 153 19.53 12.81 13.34
C GLN A 153 18.15 13.07 13.98
N LEU A 154 17.53 12.08 14.64
CA LEU A 154 16.17 12.17 15.17
C LEU A 154 15.95 13.40 16.06
N GLU A 155 16.84 13.65 17.02
CA GLU A 155 16.71 14.78 17.95
C GLU A 155 16.81 16.13 17.23
N ALA A 156 17.75 16.26 16.29
CA ALA A 156 17.98 17.50 15.55
C ALA A 156 16.74 17.88 14.72
N TYR A 157 16.21 16.95 13.92
CA TYR A 157 15.01 17.19 13.13
C TYR A 157 13.76 17.39 14.00
N THR A 158 13.68 16.72 15.16
CA THR A 158 12.58 16.94 16.11
C THR A 158 12.60 18.36 16.68
N SER A 159 13.77 18.92 17.01
CA SER A 159 13.88 20.30 17.48
C SER A 159 13.41 21.28 16.40
N VAL A 160 13.93 21.13 15.18
CA VAL A 160 13.60 22.04 14.07
C VAL A 160 12.12 21.97 13.69
N ALA A 161 11.52 20.78 13.63
CA ALA A 161 10.09 20.63 13.33
C ALA A 161 9.20 21.33 14.39
N ARG A 162 9.60 21.26 15.67
CA ARG A 162 8.91 21.94 16.78
C ARG A 162 9.08 23.46 16.73
N GLU A 163 10.29 23.94 16.46
CA GLU A 163 10.59 25.38 16.33
C GLU A 163 9.83 26.00 15.16
N ALA A 164 9.67 25.26 14.06
CA ALA A 164 8.84 25.66 12.93
C ALA A 164 7.33 25.71 13.25
N GLY A 165 6.91 25.31 14.46
CA GLY A 165 5.50 25.29 14.88
C GLY A 165 4.66 24.23 14.16
N THR A 166 5.31 23.30 13.46
CA THR A 166 4.62 22.27 12.69
C THR A 166 4.35 21.04 13.55
N MET A 167 3.11 20.56 13.57
CA MET A 167 2.70 19.32 14.26
C MET A 167 3.10 18.08 13.43
N ILE A 168 4.37 18.04 13.00
CA ILE A 168 4.88 16.98 12.14
C ILE A 168 5.52 15.91 13.00
N ALA A 169 5.16 14.66 12.75
CA ALA A 169 5.73 13.54 13.45
C ALA A 169 7.12 13.20 12.86
N VAL A 170 8.13 13.08 13.72
CA VAL A 170 9.49 12.70 13.30
C VAL A 170 9.75 11.28 13.77
N TYR A 171 10.11 10.40 12.84
CA TYR A 171 10.38 8.99 13.10
C TYR A 171 11.75 8.59 12.61
N SER A 172 12.30 7.54 13.21
CA SER A 172 13.53 6.90 12.74
C SER A 172 13.39 5.38 12.81
N PRO A 173 13.13 4.70 11.68
CA PRO A 173 13.10 3.24 11.66
C PRO A 173 14.52 2.71 11.81
N ASN A 174 14.76 1.88 12.83
CA ASN A 174 16.02 1.16 12.99
C ASN A 174 16.00 -0.16 12.21
N ARG A 175 14.81 -0.67 11.90
CA ARG A 175 14.57 -1.90 11.15
C ARG A 175 13.37 -1.73 10.20
N PRO A 176 13.29 -2.51 9.12
CA PRO A 176 12.14 -2.48 8.21
C PRO A 176 10.78 -2.75 8.86
N VAL A 177 10.74 -3.52 9.97
CA VAL A 177 9.50 -3.79 10.72
C VAL A 177 8.94 -2.51 11.37
N ASP A 178 9.82 -1.58 11.76
CA ASP A 178 9.42 -0.33 12.39
C ASP A 178 8.61 0.55 11.40
N VAL A 179 8.75 0.33 10.09
CA VAL A 179 7.98 1.04 9.06
C VAL A 179 6.48 0.76 9.18
N GLU A 180 6.07 -0.48 9.47
CA GLU A 180 4.64 -0.83 9.58
C GLU A 180 3.97 -0.14 10.78
N ASP A 181 4.70 -0.02 11.89
CA ASP A 181 4.26 0.70 13.08
C ASP A 181 4.16 2.22 12.82
N ILE A 182 5.11 2.78 12.07
CA ILE A 182 5.09 4.18 11.66
C ILE A 182 3.89 4.42 10.74
N VAL A 183 3.70 3.60 9.69
CA VAL A 183 2.55 3.69 8.77
C VAL A 183 1.23 3.66 9.55
N THR A 184 1.10 2.73 10.50
CA THR A 184 -0.08 2.64 11.37
C THR A 184 -0.27 3.90 12.22
N SER A 185 0.81 4.52 12.69
CA SER A 185 0.76 5.77 13.43
C SER A 185 0.32 6.95 12.56
N LEU A 186 0.84 7.04 11.33
CA LEU A 186 0.43 8.06 10.35
C LEU A 186 -1.06 7.94 9.98
N ASP A 187 -1.57 6.71 9.85
CA ASP A 187 -2.99 6.49 9.57
C ASP A 187 -3.89 7.04 10.69
N ARG A 188 -3.45 6.97 11.95
CA ARG A 188 -4.20 7.57 13.08
C ARG A 188 -4.20 9.09 13.02
N VAL A 189 -3.15 9.71 12.47
CA VAL A 189 -3.11 11.16 12.23
C VAL A 189 -4.12 11.54 11.16
N LEU A 190 -4.21 10.78 10.06
CA LEU A 190 -5.15 11.01 8.96
C LEU A 190 -6.62 10.68 9.27
N ALA A 191 -6.87 9.98 10.38
CA ALA A 191 -8.21 9.63 10.84
C ALA A 191 -8.86 10.73 11.70
N ARG A 192 -8.09 11.70 12.18
CA ARG A 192 -8.57 12.87 12.94
C ARG A 192 -9.07 13.94 12.00
#